data_AF-A0A6M0SUC2-F1
#
_entry.id   AF-A0A6M0SUC2-F1
#
_cell.length_a   1.000
_cell.length_b   1.000
_cell.length_c   1.000
_cell.angle_alpha   90.00
_cell.angle_beta   90.00
_cell.angle_gamma   90.00
#
_symmetry.space_group_name_H-M   'P 1'
#
loop_
_entity.id
_entity.type
_entity.pdbx_description
1 polymer ?
#
loop_
_entity_poly.entity_id
_entity_poly.type
_entity_poly.pdbx_seq_one_letter_code
_entity_poly.pdbx_strand_id
1 'polypeptide(L)' 'MLTKLEFMILFEKIIDGVKVSDEKFAQIIDILKCQNLVPFNYKFDDQLTQVQNILKIIQSNSIKFYELYLGQ' A
#
# COMPACT_ATOMS: atom_id res chain seq x y z
N MET A 1 0.80 -16.02 -5.54
CA MET A 1 1.66 -15.03 -4.84
C MET A 1 2.49 -14.33 -5.89
N LEU A 2 2.56 -12.99 -5.89
CA LEU A 2 3.35 -12.26 -6.88
C LEU A 2 4.83 -12.57 -6.71
N THR A 3 5.55 -12.72 -7.81
CA THR A 3 7.01 -12.68 -7.81
C THR A 3 7.51 -11.27 -7.47
N LYS A 4 8.79 -11.16 -7.08
CA LYS A 4 9.42 -9.86 -6.81
C LYS A 4 9.27 -8.88 -7.97
N LEU A 5 9.50 -9.34 -9.20
CA LEU A 5 9.44 -8.48 -10.39
C LEU A 5 8.00 -8.03 -10.67
N GLU A 6 7.03 -8.93 -10.56
CA GLU A 6 5.62 -8.58 -10.75
C GLU A 6 5.14 -7.56 -9.72
N PHE A 7 5.54 -7.73 -8.45
CA PHE A 7 5.23 -6.74 -7.41
C PHE A 7 5.77 -5.37 -7.78
N MET A 8 7.06 -5.27 -8.14
CA MET A 8 7.69 -3.98 -8.48
C MET A 8 6.96 -3.29 -9.64
N ILE A 9 6.71 -4.01 -10.74
CA ILE A 9 6.04 -3.46 -11.92
C ILE A 9 4.62 -2.99 -11.60
N LEU A 10 3.85 -3.80 -10.86
CA LEU A 10 2.47 -3.45 -10.51
C LEU A 10 2.41 -2.27 -9.54
N PHE A 11 3.34 -2.22 -8.58
CA PHE A 11 3.41 -1.12 -7.61
C PHE A 11 3.76 0.20 -8.30
N GLU A 12 4.77 0.20 -9.17
CA GLU A 12 5.15 1.37 -9.97
C GLU A 12 3.99 1.88 -10.83
N LYS A 13 3.29 0.98 -11.53
CA LYS A 13 2.06 1.32 -12.28
C LYS A 13 1.02 2.02 -11.41
N ILE A 14 0.75 1.51 -10.21
CA ILE A 14 -0.22 2.13 -9.31
C ILE A 14 0.25 3.54 -8.89
N ILE A 15 1.53 3.71 -8.55
CA ILE A 15 2.10 5.01 -8.18
C ILE A 15 2.01 6.01 -9.33
N ASP A 16 2.20 5.57 -10.57
CA ASP A 16 2.01 6.37 -11.78
C ASP A 16 0.53 6.66 -12.11
N GLY A 17 -0.40 6.25 -11.25
CA GLY A 17 -1.84 6.46 -11.42
C GLY A 17 -2.51 5.48 -12.39
N VAL A 18 -1.80 4.45 -12.84
CA VAL A 18 -2.36 3.40 -13.70
C VAL A 18 -3.16 2.43 -12.85
N LYS A 19 -4.48 2.36 -13.12
CA LYS A 19 -5.36 1.39 -12.48
C LYS A 19 -4.98 -0.03 -12.90
N VAL A 20 -4.76 -0.91 -11.92
CA VAL A 20 -4.62 -2.35 -12.12
C VAL A 20 -5.92 -3.07 -11.74
N SER A 21 -6.03 -4.37 -12.04
CA SER A 21 -7.21 -5.13 -11.61
C SER A 21 -7.28 -5.24 -10.09
N ASP A 22 -8.49 -5.32 -9.55
CA ASP A 22 -8.71 -5.36 -8.10
C ASP A 22 -8.05 -6.59 -7.45
N GLU A 23 -7.97 -7.72 -8.16
CA GLU A 23 -7.24 -8.91 -7.73
C GLU A 23 -5.74 -8.63 -7.55
N LYS A 24 -5.11 -7.95 -8.52
CA LYS A 24 -3.68 -7.60 -8.45
C LYS A 24 -3.42 -6.55 -7.37
N PHE A 25 -4.35 -5.61 -7.20
CA PHE A 25 -4.29 -4.64 -6.13
C PHE A 25 -4.37 -5.32 -4.75
N ALA A 26 -5.30 -6.25 -4.55
CA ALA A 26 -5.40 -7.04 -3.32
C ALA A 26 -4.10 -7.80 -3.01
N GLN A 27 -3.49 -8.43 -4.03
CA GLN A 27 -2.21 -9.14 -3.86
C GLN A 27 -1.06 -8.20 -3.43
N ILE A 28 -1.01 -6.96 -3.93
CA ILE A 28 -0.04 -5.96 -3.47
C ILE A 28 -0.26 -5.64 -1.99
N ILE A 29 -1.51 -5.47 -1.60
CA ILE A 29 -1.86 -5.05 -0.25
C ILE A 29 -1.59 -6.16 0.76
N ASP A 30 -1.83 -7.42 0.38
CA ASP A 30 -1.45 -8.58 1.18
C ASP A 30 0.07 -8.62 1.41
N ILE A 31 0.88 -8.29 0.40
CA ILE A 31 2.34 -8.18 0.57
C ILE A 31 2.70 -7.05 1.54
N LEU A 32 2.05 -5.89 1.45
CA LEU A 32 2.28 -4.78 2.38
C LEU A 32 1.86 -5.12 3.82
N LYS A 33 0.78 -5.90 3.99
CA LYS A 33 0.37 -6.45 5.30
C LYS A 33 1.42 -7.40 5.85
N CYS A 34 1.96 -8.31 5.03
CA CYS A 34 3.05 -9.22 5.45
C CYS A 34 4.30 -8.48 5.91
N GLN A 35 4.55 -7.27 5.38
CA GLN A 35 5.66 -6.42 5.80
C GLN A 35 5.33 -5.52 7.01
N ASN A 36 4.13 -5.66 7.60
CA ASN A 36 3.61 -4.79 8.65
C ASN A 36 3.57 -3.30 8.27
N LEU A 37 3.59 -2.99 6.96
CA LEU A 37 3.37 -1.63 6.44
C LEU A 37 1.89 -1.27 6.44
N VAL A 38 1.01 -2.25 6.57
CA VAL A 38 -0.44 -2.03 6.59
C VAL A 38 -1.03 -2.94 7.67
N PRO A 39 -1.98 -2.44 8.51
CA PRO A 39 -2.69 -3.29 9.45
C PRO A 39 -3.39 -4.46 8.75
N PHE A 40 -3.42 -5.64 9.37
CA PHE A 40 -4.09 -6.82 8.79
C PHE A 40 -5.58 -6.57 8.50
N ASN A 41 -6.24 -5.76 9.32
CA ASN A 41 -7.64 -5.36 9.18
C ASN A 41 -7.86 -4.15 8.25
N TYR A 42 -6.82 -3.68 7.56
CA TYR A 42 -6.96 -2.60 6.59
C TYR A 42 -7.97 -2.97 5.51
N LYS A 43 -8.89 -2.04 5.26
CA LYS A 43 -9.88 -2.07 4.20
C LYS A 43 -9.62 -0.93 3.24
N PHE A 44 -9.83 -1.20 1.96
CA PHE A 44 -9.78 -0.17 0.93
C PHE A 44 -10.88 0.84 1.14
N ASP A 45 -10.56 2.09 0.86
CA ASP A 45 -11.54 3.15 0.76
C ASP A 45 -12.03 3.18 -0.69
N ASP A 46 -13.26 2.73 -0.93
CA ASP A 46 -13.85 2.64 -2.27
C ASP A 46 -14.09 4.03 -2.90
N GLN A 47 -14.00 5.10 -2.10
CA GLN A 47 -14.05 6.48 -2.60
C GLN A 47 -12.69 6.97 -3.13
N LEU A 48 -11.61 6.24 -2.85
CA LEU A 48 -10.26 6.58 -3.26
C LEU A 48 -9.79 5.72 -4.43
N THR A 49 -9.02 6.33 -5.32
CA THR A 49 -8.27 5.58 -6.33
C THR A 49 -7.24 4.65 -5.68
N GLN A 50 -6.76 3.66 -6.43
CA GLN A 50 -5.72 2.74 -5.96
C GLN A 50 -4.46 3.49 -5.51
N VAL A 51 -4.04 4.50 -6.27
CA VAL A 51 -2.89 5.35 -5.91
C VAL A 51 -3.13 6.12 -4.61
N GLN A 52 -4.32 6.70 -4.43
CA GLN A 52 -4.67 7.43 -3.21
C GLN A 52 -4.71 6.51 -1.98
N ASN A 53 -5.20 5.27 -2.13
CA ASN A 53 -5.15 4.27 -1.06
C ASN A 53 -3.70 3.94 -0.66
N ILE A 54 -2.78 3.76 -1.63
CA ILE A 54 -1.36 3.52 -1.37
C ILE A 54 -0.69 4.72 -0.69
N LEU A 55 -0.95 5.94 -1.16
CA LEU A 55 -0.40 7.16 -0.54
C LEU A 55 -0.88 7.34 0.89
N LYS A 56 -2.16 7.04 1.19
CA LYS A 56 -2.72 7.08 2.54
C LYS A 56 -2.03 6.07 3.47
N ILE A 57 -1.71 4.88 2.97
CA ILE A 57 -0.91 3.88 3.70
C ILE A 57 0.48 4.44 4.03
N ILE A 58 1.18 4.96 3.03
CA ILE A 58 2.55 5.50 3.20
C ILE A 58 2.54 6.64 4.22
N GLN A 59 1.61 7.59 4.07
CA GLN A 59 1.42 8.70 5.00
C GLN A 59 1.21 8.22 6.44
N SER A 60 0.31 7.24 6.65
CA SER A 60 0.04 6.70 7.98
C SER A 60 1.28 6.06 8.61
N ASN A 61 2.09 5.35 7.82
CA ASN A 61 3.34 4.77 8.30
C ASN A 61 4.37 5.84 8.66
N SER A 62 4.50 6.88 7.84
CA SER A 62 5.43 7.98 8.11
C SER A 62 5.06 8.72 9.41
N ILE A 63 3.76 8.98 9.64
CA ILE A 63 3.29 9.60 10.89
C ILE A 63 3.58 8.68 12.08
N LYS A 64 3.22 7.39 12.00
CA LYS A 64 3.46 6.43 13.07
C LYS A 64 4.96 6.28 13.39
N PHE A 65 5.81 6.25 12.36
CA PHE A 65 7.26 6.22 12.55
C PHE A 65 7.74 7.47 13.28
N TYR A 66 7.26 8.65 12.88
CA TYR A 66 7.60 9.89 13.56
C TYR A 66 7.15 9.85 15.02
N GLU A 67 5.89 9.52 15.31
CA GLU A 67 5.35 9.46 16.69
C GLU A 67 6.10 8.49 17.59
N LEU A 68 6.46 7.30 17.10
CA LEU A 68 7.09 6.25 17.91
C LEU A 68 8.59 6.45 18.14
N TYR A 69 9.28 7.05 17.16
CA TYR A 69 10.75 7.06 17.15
C TYR A 69 11.37 8.45 17.16
N LEU A 70 10.64 9.48 16.74
CA LEU A 70 11.15 10.85 16.59
C LEU A 70 10.37 11.90 17.40
N GLY A 71 9.16 11.58 17.83
CA GLY A 71 8.30 12.45 18.65
C GLY A 71 8.83 12.52 20.08
N GLN A 72 9.15 13.73 20.53
CA GLN A 72 9.39 14.05 21.94
C GLN A 72 8.06 14.18 22.69
#